data_AF-A0A6I9WKP5-F1
#
_entry.id   AF-A0A6I9WKP5-F1
#
_cell.length_a   1.000
_cell.length_b   1.000
_cell.length_c   1.000
_cell.angle_alpha   90.00
_cell.angle_beta   90.00
_cell.angle_gamma   90.00
#
_symmetry.space_group_name_H-M   'P 1'
#
loop_
_entity.id
_entity.type
_entity.pdbx_description
1 polymer ?
#
loop_
_entity_poly.entity_id
_entity_poly.type
_entity_poly.pdbx_seq_one_letter_code
_entity_poly.pdbx_strand_id
1 'polypeptide(L)'
;MCNNMEKAYWFYEAGISNIHFPRCYNFDQSAQMEEFIQDYYITACFGILKWFSLLANLVGPENTWSPNGTIPINMISFALERCVEYISVQVHEDIDRKDYDTPLSAWHQFLDWYHEIIYESL
;
A
#
# COMPACT_ATOMS: atom_id res chain seq x y z
N MET A 1 13.31 1.30 20.76
CA MET A 1 11.92 0.84 21.01
C MET A 1 11.49 -0.19 19.98
N CYS A 2 11.71 0.03 18.67
CA CYS A 2 11.35 -0.92 17.58
C CYS A 2 11.76 -2.37 17.85
N ASN A 3 13.01 -2.64 18.24
CA ASN A 3 13.50 -4.01 18.49
C ASN A 3 12.79 -4.74 19.66
N ASN A 4 12.21 -4.01 20.62
CA ASN A 4 11.43 -4.62 21.70
C ASN A 4 10.03 -5.01 21.21
N MET A 5 9.55 -4.38 20.15
CA MET A 5 8.21 -4.57 19.59
C MET A 5 8.15 -5.70 18.57
N GLU A 6 9.27 -6.04 17.95
CA GLU A 6 9.40 -7.26 17.15
C GLU A 6 9.06 -8.52 17.97
N LYS A 7 9.31 -8.49 19.29
CA LYS A 7 9.01 -9.59 20.22
C LYS A 7 7.61 -9.48 20.84
N ALA A 8 6.84 -8.47 20.44
CA ALA A 8 5.53 -8.18 21.01
C ALA A 8 4.53 -9.32 20.76
N TYR A 9 4.69 -10.09 19.68
CA TYR A 9 3.84 -11.24 19.38
C TYR A 9 3.84 -12.30 20.49
N TRP A 10 4.89 -12.40 21.31
CA TRP A 10 4.89 -13.29 22.49
C TRP A 10 3.87 -12.90 23.54
N PHE A 11 3.42 -11.65 23.54
CA PHE A 11 2.41 -11.12 24.46
C PHE A 11 1.06 -10.91 23.78
N TYR A 12 0.90 -11.35 22.52
CA TYR A 12 -0.37 -11.27 21.79
C TYR A 12 -1.21 -12.52 22.04
N GLU A 13 -2.46 -12.30 22.46
CA GLU A 13 -3.45 -13.36 22.63
C GLU A 13 -4.78 -12.87 22.07
N ALA A 14 -5.32 -13.59 21.08
CA ALA A 14 -6.51 -13.19 20.36
C ALA A 14 -7.70 -12.99 21.33
N GLY A 15 -8.25 -11.77 21.35
CA GLY A 15 -9.36 -11.41 22.23
C GLY A 15 -8.99 -11.13 23.70
N ILE A 16 -7.72 -11.28 24.08
CA ILE A 16 -7.24 -11.10 25.47
C ILE A 16 -6.22 -9.96 25.56
N SER A 17 -5.19 -9.96 24.71
CA SER A 17 -4.16 -8.93 24.69
C SER A 17 -3.81 -8.53 23.26
N ASN A 18 -3.93 -7.23 22.98
CA ASN A 18 -3.61 -6.66 21.69
C ASN A 18 -2.59 -5.55 21.85
N ILE A 19 -1.67 -5.44 20.89
CA ILE A 19 -0.58 -4.49 20.95
C ILE A 19 -0.86 -3.44 19.90
N HIS A 20 -1.47 -2.35 20.35
CA HIS A 20 -1.85 -1.23 19.50
C HIS A 20 -0.66 -0.29 19.34
N PHE A 21 0.17 -0.57 18.34
CA PHE A 21 1.28 0.29 17.99
C PHE A 21 1.44 0.40 16.48
N PRO A 22 1.74 1.60 15.94
CA PRO A 22 2.02 1.76 14.53
C PRO A 22 3.21 0.90 14.09
N ARG A 23 3.14 0.26 12.93
CA ARG A 23 4.29 -0.48 12.37
C ARG A 23 5.54 0.42 12.35
N CYS A 24 6.67 -0.13 12.80
CA CYS A 24 7.93 0.58 12.95
C CYS A 24 9.11 -0.31 12.57
N TYR A 25 10.12 0.30 11.95
CA TYR A 25 11.27 -0.39 11.36
C TYR A 25 12.59 0.19 11.91
N ASN A 26 13.61 -0.65 11.99
CA ASN A 26 14.98 -0.29 12.37
C ASN A 26 15.86 -0.19 11.12
N PHE A 27 16.25 1.03 10.74
CA PHE A 27 17.03 1.29 9.53
C PHE A 27 18.49 0.82 9.59
N ASP A 28 18.99 0.46 10.77
CA ASP A 28 20.32 -0.17 10.89
C ASP A 28 20.32 -1.62 10.36
N GLN A 29 19.14 -2.21 10.13
CA GLN A 29 18.97 -3.57 9.62
C GLN A 29 18.41 -3.54 8.19
N SER A 30 19.19 -4.07 7.24
CA SER A 30 18.82 -4.05 5.82
C SER A 30 17.49 -4.76 5.52
N ALA A 31 17.22 -5.89 6.19
CA ALA A 31 15.96 -6.61 6.04
C ALA A 31 14.74 -5.75 6.44
N GLN A 32 14.84 -5.01 7.55
CA GLN A 32 13.74 -4.13 7.98
C GLN A 32 13.59 -2.89 7.09
N MET A 33 14.67 -2.45 6.43
CA MET A 33 14.60 -1.42 5.41
C MET A 33 13.83 -1.91 4.17
N GLU A 34 14.10 -3.14 3.72
CA GLU A 34 13.37 -3.76 2.60
C GLU A 34 11.89 -3.95 2.94
N GLU A 35 11.57 -4.45 4.13
CA GLU A 35 10.18 -4.57 4.62
C GLU A 35 9.48 -3.21 4.63
N PHE A 36 10.13 -2.17 5.17
CA PHE A 36 9.58 -0.81 5.17
C PHE A 36 9.23 -0.33 3.74
N ILE A 37 10.13 -0.55 2.77
CA ILE A 37 9.91 -0.15 1.38
C ILE A 37 8.67 -0.85 0.81
N GLN A 38 8.54 -2.16 1.00
CA GLN A 38 7.37 -2.92 0.53
C GLN A 38 6.08 -2.43 1.19
N ASP A 39 6.12 -2.20 2.51
CA ASP A 39 4.97 -1.71 3.25
C ASP A 39 4.56 -0.29 2.81
N TYR A 40 5.54 0.56 2.49
CA TYR A 40 5.31 1.90 1.96
C TYR A 40 4.62 1.84 0.59
N TYR A 41 5.08 0.97 -0.31
CA TYR A 41 4.47 0.75 -1.62
C TYR A 41 3.00 0.36 -1.50
N ILE A 42 2.69 -0.64 -0.67
CA ILE A 42 1.30 -1.06 -0.41
C ILE A 42 0.48 0.05 0.24
N THR A 43 1.07 0.79 1.18
CA THR A 43 0.42 1.94 1.83
C THR A 43 0.04 3.01 0.80
N ALA A 44 0.93 3.32 -0.15
CA ALA A 44 0.67 4.26 -1.23
C ALA A 44 -0.46 3.76 -2.16
N CYS A 45 -0.48 2.47 -2.51
CA CYS A 45 -1.57 1.87 -3.28
C CYS A 45 -2.93 2.03 -2.58
N PHE A 46 -3.03 1.67 -1.29
CA PHE A 46 -4.27 1.89 -0.52
C PHE A 46 -4.64 3.37 -0.42
N GLY A 47 -3.66 4.26 -0.24
CA GLY A 47 -3.86 5.70 -0.21
C GLY A 47 -4.53 6.22 -1.47
N ILE A 48 -4.09 5.76 -2.64
CA ILE A 48 -4.65 6.14 -3.94
C ILE A 48 -6.07 5.61 -4.13
N LEU A 49 -6.32 4.35 -3.78
CA LEU A 49 -7.67 3.80 -3.88
C LEU A 49 -8.65 4.51 -2.94
N LYS A 50 -8.19 4.89 -1.74
CA LYS A 50 -8.97 5.69 -0.80
C LYS A 50 -9.25 7.09 -1.34
N TRP A 51 -8.24 7.76 -1.89
CA TRP A 51 -8.38 9.07 -2.53
C TRP A 51 -9.37 9.00 -3.70
N PHE A 52 -9.21 8.01 -4.58
CA PHE A 52 -10.07 7.82 -5.74
C PHE A 52 -11.53 7.54 -5.34
N SER A 53 -11.74 6.68 -4.34
CA SER A 53 -13.06 6.41 -3.77
C SER A 53 -13.69 7.67 -3.18
N LEU A 54 -12.92 8.47 -2.45
CA LEU A 54 -13.39 9.74 -1.90
C LEU A 54 -13.78 10.71 -3.02
N LEU A 55 -12.94 10.86 -4.06
CA LEU A 55 -13.23 11.69 -5.22
C LEU A 55 -14.54 11.25 -5.89
N ALA A 56 -14.70 9.95 -6.17
CA ALA A 56 -15.92 9.39 -6.77
C ALA A 56 -17.18 9.68 -5.95
N ASN A 57 -17.09 9.60 -4.63
CA ASN A 57 -18.20 9.93 -3.74
C ASN A 57 -18.54 11.43 -3.73
N LEU A 58 -17.55 12.31 -3.98
CA LEU A 58 -17.73 13.76 -3.97
C LEU A 58 -18.27 14.30 -5.30
N VAL A 59 -17.72 13.86 -6.42
CA VAL A 59 -18.06 14.40 -7.75
C VAL A 59 -19.02 13.52 -8.55
N GLY A 60 -19.28 12.30 -8.10
CA GLY A 60 -20.04 11.30 -8.85
C GLY A 60 -19.15 10.51 -9.83
N PRO A 61 -19.44 9.21 -10.06
CA PRO A 61 -18.58 8.33 -10.85
C PRO A 61 -18.39 8.81 -12.29
N GLU A 62 -19.41 9.40 -12.91
CA GLU A 62 -19.35 9.96 -14.27
C GLU A 62 -18.38 11.16 -14.40
N ASN A 63 -18.05 11.84 -13.30
CA ASN A 63 -17.19 13.02 -13.30
C ASN A 63 -15.76 12.72 -12.81
N THR A 64 -15.45 11.46 -12.50
CA THR A 64 -14.10 11.05 -12.04
C THR A 64 -13.10 10.84 -13.17
N TRP A 65 -13.58 10.77 -14.41
CA TRP A 65 -12.77 10.48 -15.58
C TRP A 65 -12.92 11.57 -16.63
N SER A 66 -11.81 11.95 -17.26
CA SER A 66 -11.80 12.86 -18.39
C SER A 66 -10.74 12.41 -19.40
N PRO A 67 -11.00 12.50 -20.71
CA PRO A 67 -9.98 12.28 -21.74
C PRO A 67 -8.76 13.20 -21.58
N ASN A 68 -8.94 14.36 -20.92
CA ASN A 68 -7.89 15.34 -20.62
C ASN A 68 -7.52 15.34 -19.12
N GLY A 69 -7.76 14.22 -18.42
CA GLY A 69 -7.38 14.09 -17.02
C GLY A 69 -5.87 14.04 -16.83
N THR A 70 -5.41 14.48 -15.65
CA THR A 70 -3.98 14.54 -15.29
C THR A 70 -3.44 13.16 -14.88
N ILE A 71 -4.30 12.32 -14.30
CA ILE A 71 -3.92 11.05 -13.70
C ILE A 71 -4.33 9.90 -14.62
N PRO A 72 -3.40 8.99 -14.96
CA PRO A 72 -3.71 7.91 -15.87
C PRO A 72 -4.43 6.75 -15.16
N ILE A 73 -5.43 6.15 -15.82
CA ILE A 73 -6.23 5.03 -15.31
C ILE A 73 -5.39 3.80 -14.90
N ASN A 74 -4.24 3.61 -15.56
CA ASN A 74 -3.33 2.52 -15.25
C ASN A 74 -2.75 2.62 -13.82
N MET A 75 -2.66 3.82 -13.25
CA MET A 75 -2.26 4.03 -11.85
C MET A 75 -3.26 3.38 -10.89
N ILE A 76 -4.57 3.62 -11.11
CA ILE A 76 -5.64 3.05 -10.27
C ILE A 76 -5.67 1.54 -10.42
N SER A 77 -5.52 1.05 -11.65
CA SER A 77 -5.47 -0.39 -11.94
C SER A 77 -4.28 -1.06 -11.27
N PHE A 78 -3.10 -0.45 -11.37
CA PHE A 78 -1.88 -0.91 -10.71
C PHE A 78 -2.06 -0.98 -9.19
N ALA A 79 -2.56 0.09 -8.56
CA ALA A 79 -2.80 0.12 -7.12
C ALA A 79 -3.79 -0.98 -6.70
N LEU A 80 -4.88 -1.17 -7.44
CA LEU A 80 -5.88 -2.19 -7.17
C LEU A 80 -5.29 -3.60 -7.21
N GLU A 81 -4.55 -3.92 -8.26
CA GLU A 81 -3.92 -5.23 -8.41
C GLU A 81 -2.93 -5.53 -7.26
N ARG A 82 -2.09 -4.54 -6.89
CA ARG A 82 -1.14 -4.70 -5.79
C ARG A 82 -1.83 -4.86 -4.44
N CYS A 83 -2.93 -4.14 -4.19
CA CYS A 83 -3.72 -4.31 -2.99
C CYS A 83 -4.42 -5.68 -2.92
N VAL A 84 -4.99 -6.16 -4.04
CA VAL A 84 -5.61 -7.50 -4.11
C VAL A 84 -4.56 -8.58 -3.85
N GLU A 85 -3.39 -8.45 -4.45
CA GLU A 85 -2.27 -9.34 -4.24
C GLU A 85 -1.80 -9.36 -2.79
N TYR A 86 -1.60 -8.19 -2.19
CA TYR A 86 -1.27 -8.07 -0.78
C TYR A 86 -2.31 -8.76 0.12
N ILE A 87 -3.61 -8.51 -0.10
CA ILE A 87 -4.69 -9.12 0.69
C ILE A 87 -4.66 -10.64 0.55
N SER A 88 -4.49 -11.16 -0.67
CA SER A 88 -4.40 -12.60 -0.95
C SER A 88 -3.29 -13.26 -0.12
N VAL A 89 -2.13 -12.62 0.00
CA VAL A 89 -1.01 -13.11 0.84
C VAL A 89 -1.40 -13.07 2.32
N GLN A 90 -2.02 -11.99 2.79
CA GLN A 90 -2.43 -11.87 4.20
C GLN A 90 -3.49 -12.91 4.61
N VAL A 91 -4.32 -13.36 3.67
CA VAL A 91 -5.34 -14.40 3.91
C VAL A 91 -4.86 -15.81 3.54
N HIS A 92 -3.60 -15.98 3.13
CA HIS A 92 -2.98 -17.25 2.74
C HIS A 92 -3.66 -17.91 1.52
N GLU A 93 -4.20 -17.12 0.59
CA GLU A 93 -4.82 -17.57 -0.67
C GLU A 93 -3.81 -17.61 -1.84
N ASP A 94 -2.53 -17.40 -1.59
CA ASP A 94 -1.46 -17.22 -2.57
C ASP A 94 -0.59 -18.47 -2.82
N ILE A 95 -0.87 -19.59 -2.15
CA ILE A 95 -0.07 -20.83 -2.18
C ILE A 95 0.21 -21.34 -3.61
N ASP A 96 -0.77 -21.24 -4.51
CA ASP A 96 -0.66 -21.74 -5.90
C ASP A 96 -0.22 -20.64 -6.89
N ARG A 97 0.04 -19.43 -6.40
CA ARG A 97 0.36 -18.29 -7.26
C ARG A 97 1.80 -18.36 -7.72
N LYS A 98 2.04 -18.02 -8.98
CA LYS A 98 3.40 -17.83 -9.50
C LYS A 98 3.89 -16.47 -9.05
N ASP A 99 5.00 -16.43 -8.33
CA ASP A 99 5.69 -15.18 -8.02
C ASP A 99 6.16 -14.52 -9.30
N TYR A 100 5.47 -13.45 -9.68
CA TYR A 100 5.92 -12.50 -10.68
C TYR A 100 6.27 -11.22 -9.95
N ASP A 101 7.57 -11.00 -9.72
CA ASP A 101 8.03 -9.76 -9.12
C ASP A 101 7.63 -8.57 -10.01
N THR A 102 6.95 -7.61 -9.40
CA THR A 102 6.66 -6.34 -10.06
C THR A 102 7.99 -5.61 -10.26
N PRO A 103 8.34 -5.22 -11.50
CA PRO A 103 9.62 -4.59 -11.76
C PRO A 103 9.73 -3.26 -11.02
N LEU A 104 10.92 -2.96 -10.48
CA LEU A 104 11.18 -1.74 -9.73
C LEU A 104 10.81 -0.45 -10.50
N SER A 105 10.96 -0.46 -11.83
CA SER A 105 10.56 0.66 -12.68
C SER A 105 9.06 0.95 -12.64
N ALA A 106 8.21 -0.07 -12.50
CA ALA A 106 6.77 0.12 -12.37
C ALA A 106 6.42 0.74 -11.02
N TRP A 107 7.11 0.34 -9.95
CA TRP A 107 6.98 0.97 -8.63
C TRP A 107 7.39 2.44 -8.65
N HIS A 108 8.53 2.77 -9.26
CA HIS A 108 8.96 4.16 -9.39
C HIS A 108 7.96 5.01 -10.17
N GLN A 109 7.50 4.53 -11.32
CA GLN A 109 6.49 5.24 -12.11
C GLN A 109 5.18 5.45 -11.33
N PHE A 110 4.74 4.43 -10.58
CA PHE A 110 3.57 4.55 -9.72
C PHE A 110 3.77 5.61 -8.63
N LEU A 111 4.94 5.64 -8.00
CA LEU A 111 5.25 6.60 -6.95
C LEU A 111 5.36 8.03 -7.48
N ASP A 112 5.87 8.23 -8.69
CA ASP A 112 5.88 9.56 -9.32
C ASP A 112 4.46 10.13 -9.40
N TRP A 113 3.50 9.34 -9.91
CA TRP A 113 2.08 9.74 -9.93
C TRP A 113 1.49 9.90 -8.53
N TYR A 114 1.86 9.03 -7.57
CA TYR A 114 1.39 9.13 -6.19
C TYR A 114 1.80 10.46 -5.54
N HIS A 115 3.04 10.85 -5.75
CA HIS A 115 3.57 12.10 -5.25
C HIS A 115 2.91 13.30 -5.93
N GLU A 116 2.71 13.28 -7.25
CA GLU A 116 1.96 14.33 -7.96
C GLU A 116 0.57 14.54 -7.33
N ILE A 117 -0.19 13.46 -7.11
CA ILE A 117 -1.53 13.57 -6.50
C ILE A 117 -1.47 14.16 -5.09
N ILE A 118 -0.56 13.69 -4.24
CA ILE A 118 -0.49 14.17 -2.85
C ILE A 118 -0.03 15.62 -2.77
N TYR A 119 0.93 16.03 -3.59
CA TYR A 119 1.46 17.40 -3.54
C TYR A 119 0.56 18.41 -4.26
N GLU A 120 -0.18 18.00 -5.31
CA GLU A 120 -1.14 18.89 -5.99
C GLU A 120 -2.50 18.97 -5.30
N SER A 121 -2.85 18.01 -4.44
CA SER A 121 -4.12 18.01 -3.68
C SER A 121 -4.04 18.73 -2.32
N LEU A 122 -2.90 19.35 -1.99
CA LEU A 122 -2.62 20.04 -0.74
C LEU A 122 -2.56 21.57 -0.91
#